data_AF-A0A285ZWN8-F1
#
_entry.id   AF-A0A285ZWN8-F1
#
_cell.length_a   1.000
_cell.length_b   1.000
_cell.length_c   1.000
_cell.angle_alpha   90.00
_cell.angle_beta   90.00
_cell.angle_gamma   90.00
#
_symmetry.space_group_name_H-M   'P 1'
#
loop_
_entity.id
_entity.type
_entity.pdbx_description
1 polymer ?
#
loop_
_entity_poly.entity_id
_entity_poly.type
_entity_poly.pdbx_seq_one_letter_code
_entity_poly.pdbx_strand_id
1 'polypeptide(L)'
;MRKFLAVCALLSVFSTSVLAAPASSKAKPAGSTKIYGAVEAKEGFLGGRLFDVLDSVGGTGTWMEWDVNGVRDPSVAKILDPLLNSSNKPKMIWAITEREKPLLSVLLPKGSGEVIVFYELGALDAKPVQLKLNKVLTPDVVFRDYKQISEKEFVHLDRSNLKISVTDKRIHFTYDNPDKTPLRYDPDFATKTLVDKHAEVNDYLGFLKYEYSMMLRAFVQSTRGIFNWQPWHWYMEKWNSNYMISPKDIEMILAKGVRPDYITVFKAKAAGGEMIEMRTTGNGFLEMVITRP
;
A
#
# COMPACT_ATOMS: atom_id res chain seq x y z
N MET A 1 0.65 58.68 44.66
CA MET A 1 -0.41 58.12 45.54
C MET A 1 -1.44 57.39 44.69
N ARG A 2 -1.85 56.21 45.16
CA ARG A 2 -3.12 55.48 44.95
C ARG A 2 -3.47 54.87 43.58
N LYS A 3 -3.43 53.53 43.61
CA LYS A 3 -4.20 52.53 42.85
C LYS A 3 -5.71 52.76 42.92
N PHE A 4 -6.47 52.27 41.93
CA PHE A 4 -7.73 51.47 41.99
C PHE A 4 -8.30 51.41 40.54
N LEU A 5 -8.30 50.30 39.79
CA LEU A 5 -9.13 49.07 39.79
C LEU A 5 -10.63 49.26 39.44
N ALA A 6 -11.05 48.47 38.44
CA ALA A 6 -12.40 47.91 38.17
C ALA A 6 -13.40 48.78 37.38
N VAL A 7 -14.34 48.30 36.54
CA VAL A 7 -14.80 47.00 35.98
C VAL A 7 -16.02 47.35 35.06
N CYS A 8 -16.43 46.43 34.15
CA CYS A 8 -17.74 46.33 33.45
C CYS A 8 -17.99 47.29 32.25
N ALA A 9 -18.70 46.93 31.16
CA ALA A 9 -19.62 45.83 30.84
C ALA A 9 -19.81 45.68 29.30
N LEU A 10 -20.15 44.44 28.88
CA LEU A 10 -21.11 43.97 27.86
C LEU A 10 -21.40 44.75 26.55
N LEU A 11 -21.50 43.97 25.45
CA LEU A 11 -22.61 43.91 24.45
C LEU A 11 -22.26 42.81 23.41
N SER A 12 -22.71 41.55 23.58
CA SER A 12 -23.91 40.93 22.97
C SER A 12 -24.04 41.05 21.44
N VAL A 13 -23.87 39.95 20.72
CA VAL A 13 -24.54 39.71 19.43
C VAL A 13 -25.20 38.34 19.47
N PHE A 14 -26.53 38.35 19.48
CA PHE A 14 -27.42 37.20 19.39
C PHE A 14 -27.55 36.72 17.93
N SER A 15 -27.48 35.40 17.80
CA SER A 15 -28.24 34.46 16.96
C SER A 15 -29.10 34.99 15.80
N THR A 16 -28.99 34.36 14.62
CA THR A 16 -30.13 33.65 14.01
C THR A 16 -29.67 32.49 13.12
N SER A 17 -30.26 31.33 13.40
CA SER A 17 -30.27 30.11 12.60
C SER A 17 -31.38 30.18 11.55
N VAL A 18 -31.09 29.78 10.31
CA VAL A 18 -32.12 29.39 9.33
C VAL A 18 -31.81 27.98 8.84
N LEU A 19 -32.69 27.07 9.23
CA LEU A 19 -32.84 25.73 8.66
C LEU A 19 -33.42 25.85 7.25
N ALA A 20 -32.80 25.19 6.29
CA ALA A 20 -33.46 24.73 5.08
C ALA A 20 -33.01 23.28 4.83
N ALA A 21 -33.90 22.32 5.08
CA ALA A 21 -33.77 20.97 4.56
C ALA A 21 -34.28 20.92 3.11
N PRO A 22 -33.77 19.98 2.31
CA PRO A 22 -34.69 19.12 1.59
C PRO A 22 -34.45 17.63 1.88
N ALA A 23 -35.51 16.89 1.62
CA ALA A 23 -35.77 15.52 2.01
C ALA A 23 -34.91 14.46 1.30
N SER A 24 -34.66 13.37 2.03
CA SER A 24 -34.65 11.97 1.59
C SER A 24 -33.80 11.58 0.36
N SER A 25 -32.65 10.95 0.63
CA SER A 25 -32.44 9.56 0.18
C SER A 25 -31.38 8.87 1.05
N LYS A 26 -31.57 7.57 1.29
CA LYS A 26 -30.72 6.72 2.12
C LYS A 26 -29.27 6.66 1.62
N ALA A 27 -28.35 7.28 2.35
CA ALA A 27 -27.00 6.77 2.57
C ALA A 27 -26.50 7.35 3.91
N LYS A 28 -26.25 6.49 4.91
CA LYS A 28 -25.45 6.91 6.08
C LYS A 28 -24.09 7.34 5.54
N PRO A 29 -23.59 8.55 5.81
CA PRO A 29 -22.21 8.87 5.46
C PRO A 29 -21.30 7.95 6.26
N ALA A 30 -20.40 7.25 5.56
CA ALA A 30 -19.28 6.56 6.19
C ALA A 30 -18.50 7.54 7.08
N GLY A 31 -17.96 7.03 8.19
CA GLY A 31 -17.66 7.78 9.41
C GLY A 31 -16.97 9.14 9.23
N SER A 32 -17.28 10.06 10.15
CA SER A 32 -16.72 11.40 10.19
C SER A 32 -15.19 11.39 10.20
N THR A 33 -14.57 12.00 9.19
CA THR A 33 -13.14 12.32 9.21
C THR A 33 -12.83 13.31 10.33
N LYS A 34 -11.83 13.03 11.15
CA LYS A 34 -11.36 13.94 12.22
C LYS A 34 -9.85 14.16 12.10
N ILE A 35 -9.38 15.37 12.36
CA ILE A 35 -7.95 15.61 12.57
C ILE A 35 -7.55 14.92 13.87
N TYR A 36 -6.67 13.93 13.76
CA TYR A 36 -6.13 13.15 14.87
C TYR A 36 -4.99 13.91 15.56
N GLY A 37 -4.14 14.58 14.79
CA GLY A 37 -3.03 15.38 15.30
C GLY A 37 -2.20 16.02 14.19
N ALA A 38 -1.22 16.83 14.56
CA ALA A 38 -0.25 17.41 13.65
C ALA A 38 1.11 17.55 14.34
N VAL A 39 2.20 17.31 13.61
CA VAL A 39 3.58 17.47 14.10
C VAL A 39 4.35 18.37 13.14
N GLU A 40 5.06 19.36 13.69
CA GLU A 40 5.77 20.37 12.90
C GLU A 40 7.28 20.20 12.99
N ALA A 41 7.97 20.49 11.89
CA ALA A 41 9.41 20.55 11.80
C ALA A 41 9.85 21.87 11.17
N LYS A 42 10.61 22.69 11.91
CA LYS A 42 11.04 24.04 11.49
C LYS A 42 11.94 24.04 10.23
N GLU A 43 12.73 23.00 10.07
CA GLU A 43 13.71 22.81 8.97
C GLU A 43 13.30 21.68 8.01
N GLY A 44 12.08 21.15 8.15
CA GLY A 44 11.63 19.94 7.47
C GLY A 44 12.01 18.64 8.21
N PHE A 45 11.47 17.52 7.74
CA PHE A 45 11.75 16.20 8.30
C PHE A 45 12.93 15.53 7.58
N LEU A 46 13.94 15.12 8.35
CA LEU A 46 14.94 14.16 7.86
C LEU A 46 14.29 12.77 7.76
N GLY A 47 14.71 11.95 6.78
CA GLY A 47 14.07 10.67 6.46
C GLY A 47 13.81 9.76 7.68
N GLY A 48 14.82 9.49 8.51
CA GLY A 48 14.63 8.68 9.73
C GLY A 48 13.60 9.28 10.70
N ARG A 49 13.71 10.58 10.98
CA ARG A 49 12.79 11.29 11.88
C ARG A 49 11.35 11.32 11.35
N LEU A 50 11.17 11.39 10.03
CA LEU A 50 9.84 11.33 9.41
C LEU A 50 9.14 10.01 9.75
N PHE A 51 9.85 8.89 9.57
CA PHE A 51 9.30 7.57 9.85
C PHE A 51 9.11 7.33 11.34
N ASP A 52 10.01 7.82 12.21
CA ASP A 52 9.80 7.76 13.66
C ASP A 52 8.49 8.46 14.08
N VAL A 53 8.17 9.60 13.47
CA VAL A 53 6.92 10.32 13.74
C VAL A 53 5.72 9.55 13.21
N LEU A 54 5.79 9.02 11.99
CA LEU A 54 4.75 8.15 11.44
C LEU A 54 4.48 6.95 12.35
N ASP A 55 5.53 6.25 12.78
CA ASP A 55 5.41 5.05 13.61
C ASP A 55 4.90 5.37 15.02
N SER A 56 5.30 6.51 15.60
CA SER A 56 4.78 6.95 16.91
C SER A 56 3.26 7.15 16.94
N VAL A 57 2.65 7.45 15.78
CA VAL A 57 1.20 7.66 15.63
C VAL A 57 0.50 6.42 15.07
N GLY A 58 1.15 5.71 14.15
CA GLY A 58 0.62 4.52 13.48
C GLY A 58 0.64 3.27 14.35
N GLY A 59 1.50 3.23 15.37
CA GLY A 59 1.70 2.03 16.19
C GLY A 59 2.42 0.94 15.40
N THR A 60 1.84 -0.25 15.36
CA THR A 60 2.46 -1.44 14.73
C THR A 60 2.08 -1.65 13.26
N GLY A 61 1.21 -0.81 12.70
CA GLY A 61 0.76 -1.03 11.32
C GLY A 61 1.68 -0.41 10.28
N THR A 62 1.56 -0.89 9.04
CA THR A 62 2.43 -0.49 7.94
C THR A 62 1.91 0.76 7.24
N TRP A 63 2.69 1.84 7.22
CA TRP A 63 2.39 3.03 6.40
C TRP A 63 2.63 2.75 4.92
N MET A 64 1.60 2.96 4.11
CA MET A 64 1.63 2.77 2.67
C MET A 64 1.47 4.12 1.97
N GLU A 65 2.42 4.47 1.11
CA GLU A 65 2.34 5.70 0.33
C GLU A 65 1.12 5.67 -0.60
N TRP A 66 0.39 6.78 -0.67
CA TRP A 66 -0.74 6.92 -1.57
C TRP A 66 -0.26 7.09 -3.01
N ASP A 67 -0.86 6.35 -3.93
CA ASP A 67 -0.57 6.44 -5.35
C ASP A 67 -1.57 7.37 -6.05
N VAL A 68 -1.08 8.46 -6.62
CA VAL A 68 -1.87 9.44 -7.39
C VAL A 68 -2.62 8.82 -8.57
N ASN A 69 -2.07 7.76 -9.16
CA ASN A 69 -2.66 7.07 -10.31
C ASN A 69 -3.53 5.87 -9.88
N GLY A 70 -3.57 5.56 -8.58
CA GLY A 70 -4.44 4.55 -8.03
C GLY A 70 -5.90 5.01 -7.94
N VAL A 71 -6.81 4.07 -7.70
CA VAL A 71 -8.22 4.34 -7.42
C VAL A 71 -8.32 5.35 -6.27
N ARG A 72 -9.08 6.42 -6.50
CA ARG A 72 -9.30 7.47 -5.51
C ARG A 72 -10.41 7.03 -4.57
N ASP A 73 -10.05 6.75 -3.32
CA ASP A 73 -11.03 6.47 -2.28
C ASP A 73 -11.80 7.77 -1.94
N PRO A 74 -13.14 7.78 -1.91
CA PRO A 74 -13.92 8.98 -1.59
C PRO A 74 -13.57 9.60 -0.23
N SER A 75 -13.29 8.80 0.79
CA SER A 75 -12.91 9.28 2.13
C SER A 75 -11.57 10.00 2.12
N VAL A 76 -10.64 9.54 1.29
CA VAL A 76 -9.33 10.18 1.09
C VAL A 76 -9.47 11.42 0.21
N ALA A 77 -10.21 11.33 -0.89
CA ALA A 77 -10.43 12.43 -1.83
C ALA A 77 -11.08 13.64 -1.15
N LYS A 78 -12.04 13.42 -0.25
CA LYS A 78 -12.66 14.50 0.55
C LYS A 78 -11.64 15.36 1.32
N ILE A 79 -10.53 14.77 1.74
CA ILE A 79 -9.44 15.46 2.44
C ILE A 79 -8.45 16.07 1.44
N LEU A 80 -8.07 15.30 0.41
CA LEU A 80 -7.01 15.68 -0.50
C LEU A 80 -7.44 16.69 -1.57
N ASP A 81 -8.67 16.63 -2.08
CA ASP A 81 -9.13 17.51 -3.17
C ASP A 81 -8.96 19.00 -2.87
N PRO A 82 -9.33 19.51 -1.67
CA PRO A 82 -9.05 20.90 -1.31
C PRO A 82 -7.55 21.21 -1.25
N LEU A 83 -6.73 20.28 -0.75
CA LEU A 83 -5.29 20.46 -0.58
C LEU A 83 -4.54 20.47 -1.92
N LEU A 84 -4.91 19.57 -2.83
CA LEU A 84 -4.33 19.44 -4.17
C LEU A 84 -4.61 20.65 -5.06
N ASN A 85 -5.73 21.33 -4.82
CA ASN A 85 -6.11 22.57 -5.51
C ASN A 85 -5.57 23.84 -4.83
N SER A 86 -4.93 23.71 -3.67
CA SER A 86 -4.35 24.84 -2.95
C SER A 86 -2.92 25.14 -3.40
N SER A 87 -2.40 26.32 -3.03
CA SER A 87 -0.98 26.65 -3.19
C SER A 87 -0.07 25.82 -2.27
N ASN A 88 -0.63 25.21 -1.22
CA ASN A 88 0.09 24.40 -0.25
C ASN A 88 -0.12 22.89 -0.52
N LYS A 89 0.32 22.43 -1.69
CA LYS A 89 0.09 21.05 -2.12
C LYS A 89 0.82 20.05 -1.22
N PRO A 90 0.23 18.87 -0.94
CA PRO A 90 0.91 17.78 -0.27
C PRO A 90 2.21 17.40 -0.96
N LYS A 91 3.28 17.25 -0.16
CA LYS A 91 4.57 16.68 -0.61
C LYS A 91 4.48 15.17 -0.72
N MET A 92 3.94 14.54 0.31
CA MET A 92 3.75 13.09 0.40
C MET A 92 2.53 12.76 1.24
N ILE A 93 1.93 11.61 0.96
CA ILE A 93 0.71 11.14 1.59
C ILE A 93 0.88 9.65 1.89
N TRP A 94 0.51 9.22 3.09
CA TRP A 94 0.51 7.82 3.49
C TRP A 94 -0.81 7.43 4.14
N ALA A 95 -1.16 6.16 4.05
CA ALA A 95 -2.28 5.58 4.76
C ALA A 95 -1.84 4.34 5.54
N ILE A 96 -2.49 4.12 6.67
CA ILE A 96 -2.40 2.90 7.48
C ILE A 96 -3.80 2.30 7.58
N THR A 97 -3.94 1.05 7.17
CA THR A 97 -5.26 0.39 7.05
C THR A 97 -5.47 -0.73 8.07
N GLU A 98 -4.40 -1.14 8.76
CA GLU A 98 -4.37 -2.28 9.71
C GLU A 98 -4.91 -1.91 11.10
N ARG A 99 -5.82 -0.93 11.17
CA ARG A 99 -6.40 -0.40 12.41
C ARG A 99 -7.92 -0.47 12.34
N GLU A 100 -8.58 -0.41 13.49
CA GLU A 100 -10.05 -0.31 13.56
C GLU A 100 -10.58 0.87 12.72
N LYS A 101 -9.86 2.00 12.77
CA LYS A 101 -10.06 3.15 11.89
C LYS A 101 -8.77 3.47 11.14
N PRO A 102 -8.79 3.55 9.81
CA PRO A 102 -7.61 3.92 9.04
C PRO A 102 -7.12 5.33 9.39
N LEU A 103 -5.81 5.57 9.33
CA LEU A 103 -5.27 6.94 9.32
C LEU A 103 -4.75 7.30 7.94
N LEU A 104 -4.89 8.58 7.61
CA LEU A 104 -4.21 9.25 6.52
C LEU A 104 -3.22 10.24 7.12
N SER A 105 -1.98 10.21 6.66
CA SER A 105 -0.94 11.18 6.98
C SER A 105 -0.63 12.01 5.75
N VAL A 106 -0.61 13.33 5.90
CA VAL A 106 -0.35 14.28 4.80
C VAL A 106 0.79 15.20 5.21
N LEU A 107 1.91 15.12 4.48
CA LEU A 107 3.04 16.03 4.63
C LEU A 107 2.81 17.28 3.79
N LEU A 108 2.75 18.43 4.44
CA LEU A 108 2.50 19.74 3.82
C LEU A 108 3.70 20.67 4.05
N PRO A 109 4.00 21.56 3.08
CA PRO A 109 4.87 22.71 3.34
C PRO A 109 4.30 23.59 4.46
N LYS A 110 5.17 24.18 5.28
CA LYS A 110 4.81 25.20 6.27
C LYS A 110 5.93 26.24 6.43
N GLY A 111 5.84 27.33 5.67
CA GLY A 111 6.90 28.35 5.65
C GLY A 111 8.21 27.77 5.12
N SER A 112 9.30 27.92 5.89
CA SER A 112 10.59 27.26 5.63
C SER A 112 10.65 25.78 6.05
N GLY A 113 9.63 25.30 6.76
CA GLY A 113 9.58 23.96 7.32
C GLY A 113 8.46 23.11 6.73
N GLU A 114 8.06 22.10 7.51
CA GLU A 114 7.05 21.12 7.12
C GLU A 114 6.12 20.78 8.29
N VAL A 115 4.90 20.36 7.98
CA VAL A 115 3.95 19.82 8.94
C VAL A 115 3.39 18.51 8.42
N ILE A 116 3.33 17.50 9.28
CA ILE A 116 2.64 16.25 9.01
C ILE A 116 1.30 16.27 9.75
N VAL A 117 0.21 16.16 9.01
CA VAL A 117 -1.15 16.18 9.55
C VAL A 117 -1.76 14.79 9.45
N PHE A 118 -2.29 14.31 10.57
CA PHE A 118 -2.94 13.01 10.66
C PHE A 118 -4.45 13.16 10.68
N TYR A 119 -5.13 12.44 9.81
CA TYR A 119 -6.57 12.36 9.72
C TYR A 119 -7.02 10.94 10.04
N GLU A 120 -7.91 10.79 11.02
CA GLU A 120 -8.62 9.54 11.24
C GLU A 120 -9.77 9.44 10.24
N LEU A 121 -9.76 8.38 9.43
CA LEU A 121 -10.79 8.08 8.44
C LEU A 121 -11.88 7.22 9.08
N GLY A 122 -13.14 7.41 8.66
CA GLY A 122 -14.22 6.53 9.08
C GLY A 122 -14.07 5.11 8.53
N ALA A 123 -13.73 4.99 7.24
CA ALA A 123 -13.43 3.76 6.54
C ALA A 123 -12.70 4.09 5.22
N LEU A 124 -12.03 3.08 4.64
CA LEU A 124 -11.62 3.08 3.24
C LEU A 124 -12.61 2.19 2.48
N ASP A 125 -13.42 2.83 1.64
CA ASP A 125 -14.58 2.22 0.97
C ASP A 125 -14.39 2.06 -0.55
N ALA A 126 -13.16 2.27 -1.05
CA ALA A 126 -12.84 2.07 -2.45
C ALA A 126 -13.30 0.69 -2.93
N LYS A 127 -14.22 0.71 -3.91
CA LYS A 127 -14.81 -0.51 -4.46
C LYS A 127 -13.81 -1.24 -5.35
N PRO A 128 -13.92 -2.58 -5.44
CA PRO A 128 -13.13 -3.36 -6.39
C PRO A 128 -13.29 -2.82 -7.80
N VAL A 129 -12.14 -2.54 -8.42
CA VAL A 129 -12.04 -2.29 -9.85
C VAL A 129 -11.14 -3.34 -10.45
N GLN A 130 -11.36 -3.67 -11.72
CA GLN A 130 -10.46 -4.55 -12.44
C GLN A 130 -9.04 -3.96 -12.45
N LEU A 131 -8.05 -4.83 -12.20
CA LEU A 131 -6.64 -4.47 -12.27
C LEU A 131 -6.30 -3.99 -13.68
N LYS A 132 -5.60 -2.87 -13.75
CA LYS A 132 -5.18 -2.25 -15.01
C LYS A 132 -3.81 -1.62 -14.83
N LEU A 133 -2.98 -1.70 -15.87
CA LEU A 133 -1.76 -0.93 -15.96
C LEU A 133 -2.03 0.48 -16.47
N ASN A 134 -1.35 1.45 -15.89
CA ASN A 134 -1.41 2.81 -16.40
C ASN A 134 -0.66 2.90 -17.74
N LYS A 135 -1.25 3.62 -18.71
CA LYS A 135 -0.76 3.67 -20.10
C LYS A 135 0.58 4.41 -20.22
N VAL A 136 0.79 5.40 -19.37
CA VAL A 136 1.99 6.23 -19.37
C VAL A 136 2.70 5.96 -18.05
N LEU A 137 3.85 5.30 -18.16
CA LEU A 137 4.76 5.05 -17.05
C LEU A 137 5.95 5.99 -17.25
N THR A 138 6.00 7.08 -16.49
CA THR A 138 7.17 7.97 -16.49
C THR A 138 8.20 7.38 -15.52
N PRO A 139 9.39 6.95 -15.98
CA PRO A 139 10.33 6.21 -15.14
C PRO A 139 10.76 6.96 -13.86
N ASP A 140 10.86 8.28 -13.91
CA ASP A 140 11.16 9.16 -12.77
C ASP A 140 10.09 9.09 -11.66
N VAL A 141 8.83 8.85 -12.03
CA VAL A 141 7.74 8.64 -11.07
C VAL A 141 7.70 7.19 -10.61
N VAL A 142 7.78 6.26 -11.56
CA VAL A 142 7.57 4.83 -11.28
C VAL A 142 8.71 4.22 -10.49
N PHE A 143 9.94 4.59 -10.86
CA PHE A 143 11.19 4.08 -10.30
C PHE A 143 11.92 5.17 -9.50
N ARG A 144 11.17 6.10 -8.88
CA ARG A 144 11.70 7.19 -8.05
C ARG A 144 12.76 6.71 -7.05
N ASP A 145 12.51 5.55 -6.44
CA ASP A 145 13.35 4.98 -5.38
C ASP A 145 14.46 4.07 -5.95
N TYR A 146 14.73 4.16 -7.25
CA TYR A 146 15.72 3.37 -7.97
C TYR A 146 16.68 4.25 -8.76
N LYS A 147 17.93 3.79 -8.83
CA LYS A 147 18.95 4.31 -9.73
C LYS A 147 18.95 3.49 -11.02
N GLN A 148 18.88 4.17 -12.16
CA GLN A 148 19.12 3.55 -13.46
C GLN A 148 20.61 3.20 -13.61
N ILE A 149 20.93 1.95 -13.93
CA ILE A 149 22.30 1.47 -14.13
C ILE A 149 22.61 1.15 -15.60
N SER A 150 21.58 0.88 -16.40
CA SER A 150 21.66 0.73 -17.85
C SER A 150 20.34 1.18 -18.49
N GLU A 151 20.28 1.20 -19.83
CA GLU A 151 19.05 1.56 -20.55
C GLU A 151 17.81 0.79 -20.07
N LYS A 152 18.02 -0.46 -19.63
CA LYS A 152 16.94 -1.40 -19.32
C LYS A 152 16.94 -1.86 -17.87
N GLU A 153 17.85 -1.38 -17.03
CA GLU A 153 18.03 -1.91 -15.67
C GLU A 153 18.10 -0.81 -14.60
N PHE A 154 17.46 -1.10 -13.48
CA PHE A 154 17.35 -0.22 -12.32
C PHE A 154 17.65 -1.01 -11.04
N VAL A 155 18.30 -0.36 -10.08
CA VAL A 155 18.64 -0.93 -8.76
C VAL A 155 18.11 0.01 -7.69
N HIS A 156 17.44 -0.52 -6.67
CA HIS A 156 16.88 0.29 -5.59
C HIS A 156 17.98 1.05 -4.83
N LEU A 157 17.71 2.30 -4.46
CA LEU A 157 18.69 3.19 -3.84
C LEU A 157 19.26 2.63 -2.53
N ASP A 158 18.39 2.05 -1.69
CA ASP A 158 18.78 1.49 -0.37
C ASP A 158 18.95 -0.03 -0.34
N ARG A 159 18.59 -0.74 -1.42
CA ARG A 159 18.47 -2.21 -1.44
C ARG A 159 19.04 -2.77 -2.73
N SER A 160 20.35 -3.02 -2.76
CA SER A 160 21.05 -3.50 -3.96
C SER A 160 20.55 -4.85 -4.51
N ASN A 161 19.85 -5.62 -3.68
CA ASN A 161 19.24 -6.89 -4.04
C ASN A 161 17.83 -6.76 -4.64
N LEU A 162 17.28 -5.55 -4.70
CA LEU A 162 16.02 -5.25 -5.37
C LEU A 162 16.32 -4.59 -6.72
N LYS A 163 15.97 -5.28 -7.80
CA LYS A 163 16.31 -4.88 -9.18
C LYS A 163 15.10 -4.94 -10.10
N ILE A 164 15.12 -4.10 -11.12
CA ILE A 164 14.10 -4.05 -12.17
C ILE A 164 14.80 -4.13 -13.51
N SER A 165 14.29 -4.99 -14.40
CA SER A 165 14.62 -4.96 -15.82
C SER A 165 13.37 -4.65 -16.65
N VAL A 166 13.52 -3.78 -17.64
CA VAL A 166 12.43 -3.29 -18.49
C VAL A 166 12.77 -3.55 -19.96
N THR A 167 11.86 -4.21 -20.67
CA THR A 167 11.90 -4.37 -22.11
C THR A 167 10.54 -4.04 -22.70
N ASP A 168 10.45 -3.98 -24.03
CA ASP A 168 9.18 -3.71 -24.72
C ASP A 168 8.10 -4.74 -24.40
N LYS A 169 8.50 -5.99 -24.08
CA LYS A 169 7.61 -7.12 -23.82
C LYS A 169 7.38 -7.41 -22.35
N ARG A 170 8.30 -7.00 -21.46
CA ARG A 170 8.18 -7.32 -20.03
C ARG A 170 8.76 -6.26 -19.11
N ILE A 171 8.18 -6.17 -17.92
CA ILE A 171 8.81 -5.56 -16.75
C ILE A 171 9.05 -6.70 -15.75
N HIS A 172 10.28 -6.84 -15.29
CA HIS A 172 10.68 -7.93 -14.40
C HIS A 172 11.37 -7.37 -13.17
N PHE A 173 10.72 -7.56 -12.02
CA PHE A 173 11.21 -7.21 -10.70
C PHE A 173 11.82 -8.45 -10.07
N THR A 174 12.95 -8.28 -9.40
CA THR A 174 13.63 -9.36 -8.67
C THR A 174 14.06 -8.86 -7.30
N TYR A 175 13.92 -9.73 -6.31
CA TYR A 175 14.43 -9.55 -4.97
C TYR A 175 15.16 -10.82 -4.57
N ASP A 176 16.43 -10.69 -4.20
CA ASP A 176 17.28 -11.82 -3.81
C ASP A 176 17.78 -11.64 -2.37
N ASN A 177 17.25 -12.41 -1.45
CA ASN A 177 17.70 -12.44 -0.07
C ASN A 177 17.61 -13.87 0.46
N PRO A 178 18.66 -14.68 0.32
CA PRO A 178 18.63 -16.09 0.65
C PRO A 178 18.08 -16.37 2.05
N ASP A 179 17.00 -17.15 2.13
CA ASP A 179 16.37 -17.48 3.41
C ASP A 179 17.21 -18.47 4.20
N LYS A 180 17.29 -18.25 5.52
CA LYS A 180 17.94 -19.19 6.45
C LYS A 180 17.16 -20.50 6.56
N THR A 181 15.87 -20.47 6.28
CA THR A 181 14.95 -21.60 6.37
C THR A 181 14.14 -21.67 5.08
N PRO A 182 14.70 -22.27 4.01
CA PRO A 182 13.98 -22.40 2.75
C PRO A 182 12.75 -23.30 2.92
N LEU A 183 11.77 -23.12 2.03
CA LEU A 183 10.60 -23.96 1.92
C LEU A 183 11.02 -25.42 1.74
N ARG A 184 10.71 -26.25 2.75
CA ARG A 184 10.99 -27.68 2.73
C ARG A 184 10.06 -28.35 1.72
N TYR A 185 10.62 -29.13 0.80
CA TYR A 185 9.86 -29.98 -0.10
C TYR A 185 9.95 -31.44 0.35
N ASP A 186 8.82 -32.13 0.38
CA ASP A 186 8.72 -33.54 0.77
C ASP A 186 8.47 -34.42 -0.47
N PRO A 187 9.47 -35.20 -0.93
CA PRO A 187 9.30 -36.08 -2.09
C PRO A 187 8.21 -37.14 -1.90
N ASP A 188 7.92 -37.51 -0.65
CA ASP A 188 6.99 -38.58 -0.29
C ASP A 188 5.58 -38.03 0.01
N PHE A 189 5.28 -36.77 -0.32
CA PHE A 189 3.96 -36.17 -0.14
C PHE A 189 2.83 -37.06 -0.67
N ALA A 190 3.02 -37.68 -1.84
CA ALA A 190 2.01 -38.52 -2.48
C ALA A 190 1.59 -39.73 -1.63
N THR A 191 2.51 -40.28 -0.83
CA THR A 191 2.27 -41.46 0.01
C THR A 191 1.72 -41.14 1.40
N LYS A 192 1.63 -39.85 1.75
CA LYS A 192 1.10 -39.40 3.04
C LYS A 192 -0.39 -39.68 3.21
N THR A 193 -0.81 -39.76 4.47
CA THR A 193 -2.24 -39.82 4.81
C THR A 193 -2.94 -38.53 4.38
N LEU A 194 -4.26 -38.56 4.24
CA LEU A 194 -5.03 -37.37 3.88
C LEU A 194 -4.90 -36.24 4.92
N VAL A 195 -4.75 -36.60 6.20
CA VAL A 195 -4.55 -35.62 7.28
C VAL A 195 -3.19 -34.93 7.14
N ASP A 196 -2.13 -35.70 6.90
CA ASP A 196 -0.78 -35.16 6.75
C ASP A 196 -0.65 -34.29 5.48
N LYS A 197 -1.32 -34.70 4.38
CA LYS A 197 -1.40 -33.90 3.15
C LYS A 197 -2.06 -32.54 3.42
N HIS A 198 -3.19 -32.53 4.13
CA HIS A 198 -3.87 -31.27 4.48
C HIS A 198 -3.01 -30.38 5.37
N ALA A 199 -2.31 -30.96 6.36
CA ALA A 199 -1.41 -30.19 7.23
C ALA A 199 -0.29 -29.52 6.41
N GLU A 200 0.36 -30.27 5.52
CA GLU A 200 1.45 -29.76 4.70
C GLU A 200 0.99 -28.73 3.67
N VAL A 201 -0.19 -28.92 3.06
CA VAL A 201 -0.80 -27.89 2.19
C VAL A 201 -1.06 -26.59 2.97
N ASN A 202 -1.51 -26.67 4.22
CA ASN A 202 -1.72 -25.49 5.07
C ASN A 202 -0.42 -24.79 5.44
N ASP A 203 0.65 -25.53 5.74
CA ASP A 203 1.98 -24.96 5.99
C ASP A 203 2.48 -24.19 4.77
N TYR A 204 2.32 -24.76 3.58
CA TYR A 204 2.62 -24.10 2.31
C TYR A 204 1.79 -22.85 2.09
N LEU A 205 0.48 -22.87 2.37
CA LEU A 205 -0.37 -21.68 2.27
C LEU A 205 0.11 -20.56 3.21
N GLY A 206 0.48 -20.90 4.44
CA GLY A 206 1.03 -19.95 5.41
C GLY A 206 2.34 -19.33 4.91
N PHE A 207 3.26 -20.16 4.43
CA PHE A 207 4.54 -19.71 3.87
C PHE A 207 4.33 -18.81 2.63
N LEU A 208 3.51 -19.22 1.67
CA LEU A 208 3.29 -18.46 0.45
C LEU A 208 2.52 -17.15 0.71
N LYS A 209 1.68 -17.09 1.75
CA LYS A 209 1.05 -15.83 2.20
C LYS A 209 2.10 -14.86 2.75
N TYR A 210 3.09 -15.36 3.51
CA TYR A 210 4.22 -14.55 3.95
C TYR A 210 5.04 -14.04 2.75
N GLU A 211 5.40 -14.91 1.82
CA GLU A 211 6.15 -14.54 0.61
C GLU A 211 5.42 -13.50 -0.22
N TYR A 212 4.11 -13.66 -0.43
CA TYR A 212 3.30 -12.65 -1.10
C TYR A 212 3.37 -11.29 -0.41
N SER A 213 3.30 -11.25 0.93
CA SER A 213 3.44 -9.98 1.67
C SER A 213 4.80 -9.31 1.46
N MET A 214 5.86 -10.11 1.34
CA MET A 214 7.21 -9.65 1.02
C MET A 214 7.30 -9.12 -0.41
N MET A 215 6.71 -9.82 -1.38
CA MET A 215 6.62 -9.37 -2.78
C MET A 215 5.87 -8.05 -2.91
N LEU A 216 4.78 -7.87 -2.15
CA LEU A 216 4.04 -6.60 -2.15
C LEU A 216 4.91 -5.45 -1.62
N ARG A 217 5.66 -5.66 -0.53
CA ARG A 217 6.62 -4.66 -0.02
C ARG A 217 7.72 -4.37 -1.03
N ALA A 218 8.30 -5.42 -1.60
CA ALA A 218 9.43 -5.33 -2.51
C ALA A 218 9.06 -4.71 -3.85
N PHE A 219 7.88 -5.00 -4.41
CA PHE A 219 7.57 -4.67 -5.81
C PHE A 219 6.45 -3.66 -5.98
N VAL A 220 5.39 -3.75 -5.16
CA VAL A 220 4.24 -2.85 -5.25
C VAL A 220 4.48 -1.59 -4.42
N GLN A 221 4.98 -1.74 -3.18
CA GLN A 221 5.24 -0.60 -2.30
C GLN A 221 6.56 0.12 -2.58
N SER A 222 7.44 -0.41 -3.41
CA SER A 222 8.66 0.30 -3.85
C SER A 222 8.46 1.06 -5.17
N THR A 223 7.32 0.86 -5.86
CA THR A 223 7.05 1.48 -7.16
C THR A 223 5.75 2.28 -7.12
N ARG A 224 5.59 3.23 -8.04
CA ARG A 224 4.40 4.08 -8.10
C ARG A 224 3.83 4.10 -9.50
N GLY A 225 2.52 4.27 -9.60
CA GLY A 225 1.84 4.51 -10.86
C GLY A 225 1.87 3.36 -11.86
N ILE A 226 2.35 2.17 -11.51
CA ILE A 226 2.28 1.01 -12.42
C ILE A 226 0.82 0.58 -12.60
N PHE A 227 0.11 0.46 -11.49
CA PHE A 227 -1.24 -0.08 -11.43
C PHE A 227 -2.24 1.00 -11.05
N ASN A 228 -3.50 0.79 -11.44
CA ASN A 228 -4.61 1.60 -10.96
C ASN A 228 -5.03 1.28 -9.52
N TRP A 229 -4.32 0.40 -8.82
CA TRP A 229 -4.64 0.02 -7.44
C TRP A 229 -3.73 0.76 -6.47
N GLN A 230 -4.32 1.33 -5.42
CA GLN A 230 -3.57 1.73 -4.22
C GLN A 230 -2.85 0.54 -3.58
N PRO A 231 -1.69 0.73 -2.92
CA PRO A 231 -0.94 -0.38 -2.34
C PRO A 231 -1.73 -1.26 -1.37
N TRP A 232 -2.65 -0.70 -0.58
CA TRP A 232 -3.47 -1.47 0.37
C TRP A 232 -4.47 -2.41 -0.29
N HIS A 233 -4.90 -2.15 -1.54
CA HIS A 233 -5.82 -3.05 -2.24
C HIS A 233 -5.21 -4.44 -2.48
N TRP A 234 -3.89 -4.51 -2.62
CA TRP A 234 -3.19 -5.78 -2.81
C TRP A 234 -3.25 -6.70 -1.57
N TYR A 235 -3.50 -6.13 -0.40
CA TYR A 235 -3.68 -6.84 0.87
C TYR A 235 -5.13 -7.23 1.15
N MET A 236 -6.10 -6.77 0.36
CA MET A 236 -7.51 -7.08 0.58
C MET A 236 -7.83 -8.52 0.18
N GLU A 237 -8.09 -9.38 1.17
CA GLU A 237 -8.37 -10.81 0.99
C GLU A 237 -9.51 -11.08 0.00
N LYS A 238 -10.57 -10.27 0.07
CA LYS A 238 -11.72 -10.36 -0.83
C LYS A 238 -11.34 -10.23 -2.31
N TRP A 239 -10.23 -9.55 -2.64
CA TRP A 239 -9.81 -9.33 -4.02
C TRP A 239 -8.69 -10.28 -4.40
N ASN A 240 -7.65 -10.38 -3.57
CA ASN A 240 -6.47 -11.16 -3.91
C ASN A 240 -6.75 -12.67 -3.94
N SER A 241 -7.70 -13.19 -3.14
CA SER A 241 -8.01 -14.64 -3.08
C SER A 241 -8.36 -15.27 -4.43
N ASN A 242 -8.90 -14.51 -5.38
CA ASN A 242 -9.23 -15.02 -6.72
C ASN A 242 -7.99 -15.19 -7.64
N TYR A 243 -6.87 -14.60 -7.27
CA TYR A 243 -5.63 -14.58 -8.04
C TYR A 243 -4.49 -15.34 -7.36
N MET A 244 -4.65 -15.63 -6.06
CA MET A 244 -3.69 -16.40 -5.28
C MET A 244 -3.74 -17.88 -5.66
N ILE A 245 -2.60 -18.56 -5.54
CA ILE A 245 -2.50 -20.01 -5.67
C ILE A 245 -3.50 -20.72 -4.74
N SER A 246 -4.20 -21.74 -5.27
CA SER A 246 -5.20 -22.47 -4.51
C SER A 246 -4.58 -23.64 -3.73
N PRO A 247 -5.23 -24.13 -2.66
CA PRO A 247 -4.81 -25.34 -1.95
C PRO A 247 -4.65 -26.55 -2.89
N LYS A 248 -5.53 -26.66 -3.89
CA LYS A 248 -5.50 -27.72 -4.89
C LYS A 248 -4.27 -27.63 -5.80
N ASP A 249 -3.86 -26.43 -6.18
CA ASP A 249 -2.65 -26.23 -7.00
C ASP A 249 -1.40 -26.60 -6.20
N ILE A 250 -1.37 -26.26 -4.90
CA ILE A 250 -0.29 -26.65 -3.98
C ILE A 250 -0.23 -28.19 -3.88
N GLU A 251 -1.36 -28.85 -3.62
CA GLU A 251 -1.42 -30.31 -3.57
C GLU A 251 -0.90 -30.95 -4.86
N MET A 252 -1.27 -30.40 -6.03
CA MET A 252 -0.76 -30.86 -7.32
C MET A 252 0.75 -30.66 -7.50
N ILE A 253 1.32 -29.57 -6.98
CA ILE A 253 2.77 -29.34 -7.00
C ILE A 253 3.50 -30.35 -6.12
N LEU A 254 2.97 -30.60 -4.92
CA LEU A 254 3.58 -31.53 -3.96
C LEU A 254 3.45 -32.99 -4.42
N ALA A 255 2.33 -33.36 -5.02
CA ALA A 255 2.10 -34.71 -5.55
C ALA A 255 3.06 -35.13 -6.66
N LYS A 256 3.78 -34.18 -7.30
CA LYS A 256 4.81 -34.50 -8.31
C LYS A 256 6.07 -35.12 -7.71
N GLY A 257 6.33 -34.95 -6.41
CA GLY A 257 7.55 -35.43 -5.75
C GLY A 257 8.84 -34.74 -6.21
N VAL A 258 8.75 -33.67 -7.01
CA VAL A 258 9.88 -32.87 -7.50
C VAL A 258 9.63 -31.39 -7.23
N ARG A 259 10.62 -30.74 -6.60
CA ARG A 259 10.58 -29.30 -6.33
C ARG A 259 10.51 -28.51 -7.64
N PRO A 260 9.54 -27.60 -7.82
CA PRO A 260 9.53 -26.70 -8.97
C PRO A 260 10.60 -25.61 -8.84
N ASP A 261 11.11 -25.13 -9.97
CA ASP A 261 12.03 -23.97 -9.99
C ASP A 261 11.35 -22.72 -9.42
N TYR A 262 10.06 -22.55 -9.73
CA TYR A 262 9.23 -21.45 -9.24
C TYR A 262 7.84 -21.93 -8.86
N ILE A 263 7.31 -21.34 -7.80
CA ILE A 263 5.90 -21.41 -7.41
C ILE A 263 5.26 -20.06 -7.74
N THR A 264 4.26 -20.05 -8.61
CA THR A 264 3.46 -18.85 -8.88
C THR A 264 2.47 -18.65 -7.74
N VAL A 265 2.69 -17.61 -6.95
CA VAL A 265 1.90 -17.29 -5.75
C VAL A 265 0.67 -16.48 -6.10
N PHE A 266 0.81 -15.55 -7.06
CA PHE A 266 -0.25 -14.67 -7.54
C PHE A 266 -0.20 -14.62 -9.06
N LYS A 267 -1.36 -14.71 -9.71
CA LYS A 267 -1.51 -14.57 -11.15
C LYS A 267 -2.79 -13.81 -11.52
N ALA A 268 -2.64 -12.69 -12.20
CA ALA A 268 -3.77 -11.89 -12.68
C ALA A 268 -3.57 -11.46 -14.13
N LYS A 269 -4.68 -11.40 -14.89
CA LYS A 269 -4.73 -10.75 -16.20
C LYS A 269 -5.34 -9.37 -16.05
N ALA A 270 -4.58 -8.33 -16.37
CA ALA A 270 -5.06 -6.96 -16.35
C ALA A 270 -6.06 -6.70 -17.50
N ALA A 271 -6.84 -5.63 -17.36
CA ALA A 271 -7.82 -5.21 -18.37
C ALA A 271 -7.19 -4.91 -19.75
N GLY A 272 -5.91 -4.53 -19.80
CA GLY A 272 -5.16 -4.30 -21.04
C GLY A 272 -4.63 -5.57 -21.70
N GLY A 273 -4.80 -6.73 -21.07
CA GLY A 273 -4.33 -8.02 -21.55
C GLY A 273 -2.99 -8.46 -20.96
N GLU A 274 -2.31 -7.59 -20.22
CA GLU A 274 -1.04 -7.91 -19.57
C GLU A 274 -1.21 -8.98 -18.49
N MET A 275 -0.22 -9.87 -18.38
CA MET A 275 -0.17 -10.89 -17.35
C MET A 275 0.77 -10.45 -16.24
N ILE A 276 0.27 -10.43 -15.01
CA ILE A 276 1.02 -10.14 -13.79
C ILE A 276 1.18 -11.45 -13.03
N GLU A 277 2.42 -11.88 -12.82
CA GLU A 277 2.75 -13.06 -12.03
C GLU A 277 3.72 -12.68 -10.92
N MET A 278 3.45 -13.10 -9.69
CA MET A 278 4.41 -13.06 -8.59
C MET A 278 4.83 -14.47 -8.24
N ARG A 279 6.14 -14.73 -8.20
CA ARG A 279 6.71 -16.07 -8.11
C ARG A 279 7.82 -16.11 -7.07
N THR A 280 7.93 -17.24 -6.36
CA THR A 280 9.03 -17.51 -5.42
C THR A 280 9.67 -18.84 -5.78
N THR A 281 10.98 -18.94 -5.57
CA THR A 281 11.73 -20.21 -5.58
C THR A 281 11.57 -20.96 -4.24
N GLY A 282 11.05 -20.30 -3.20
CA GLY A 282 10.97 -20.79 -1.83
C GLY A 282 12.32 -20.79 -1.10
N ASN A 283 13.32 -20.02 -1.54
CA ASN A 283 14.60 -19.86 -0.86
C ASN A 283 15.07 -18.40 -0.79
N GLY A 284 14.14 -17.45 -0.75
CA GLY A 284 14.45 -16.04 -0.64
C GLY A 284 14.66 -15.31 -1.97
N PHE A 285 14.48 -16.00 -3.11
CA PHE A 285 14.38 -15.34 -4.42
C PHE A 285 12.91 -15.15 -4.81
N LEU A 286 12.54 -13.89 -4.98
CA LEU A 286 11.20 -13.45 -5.34
C LEU A 286 11.24 -12.67 -6.64
N GLU A 287 10.18 -12.79 -7.43
CA GLU A 287 10.04 -11.98 -8.63
C GLU A 287 8.59 -11.62 -8.92
N MET A 288 8.43 -10.46 -9.56
CA MET A 288 7.19 -10.08 -10.23
C MET A 288 7.48 -9.89 -11.70
N VAL A 289 6.70 -10.54 -12.55
CA VAL A 289 6.79 -10.41 -14.00
C VAL A 289 5.49 -9.85 -14.53
N ILE A 290 5.61 -8.76 -15.27
CA ILE A 290 4.53 -8.16 -16.05
C ILE A 290 4.84 -8.43 -17.52
N THR A 291 4.05 -9.26 -18.17
CA THR A 291 4.20 -9.58 -19.60
C THR A 291 3.13 -8.87 -20.42
N ARG A 292 3.56 -8.12 -21.44
CA ARG A 292 2.66 -7.47 -22.39
C ARG A 292 2.29 -8.46 -23.51
N PRO A 293 1.04 -8.41 -24.01
CA PRO A 293 0.59 -9.26 -25.13
C PRO A 293 1.32 -8.95 -26.44
#